data_AF-A0A2H6AKD1-F1
#
_entry.id   AF-A0A2H6AKD1-F1
#
_cell.length_a   1.000
_cell.length_b   1.000
_cell.length_c   1.000
_cell.angle_alpha   90.00
_cell.angle_beta   90.00
_cell.angle_gamma   90.00
#
_symmetry.space_group_name_H-M   'P 1'
#
loop_
_entity.id
_entity.type
_entity.pdbx_description
1 polymer ?
#
loop_
_entity_poly.entity_id
_entity_poly.type
_entity_poly.pdbx_seq_one_letter_code
_entity_poly.pdbx_strand_id
1 'polypeptide(L)'
;MPICPKCHSVMVCSKRISMSGVENKEIEWICKADSIQVEIRHPVQYVYIKIGSEEEIDGKRKKVIEKKIEGAELFIFYEVSDI
;
A
#
# COMPACT_ATOMS: atom_id res chain seq x y z
N MET A 1 -8.84 -8.12 -2.57
CA MET A 1 -8.10 -8.01 -1.29
C MET A 1 -6.65 -8.40 -1.54
N PRO A 2 -5.67 -7.54 -1.20
CA PRO A 2 -4.27 -7.79 -1.48
C PRO A 2 -3.72 -9.01 -0.74
N ILE A 3 -2.79 -9.72 -1.39
CA ILE A 3 -1.98 -10.79 -0.79
C ILE A 3 -0.59 -10.21 -0.50
N CYS A 4 -0.05 -10.49 0.69
CA CYS A 4 1.29 -10.05 1.04
C CYS A 4 2.33 -10.75 0.15
N PRO A 5 3.23 -10.02 -0.53
CA PRO A 5 4.24 -10.62 -1.40
C PRO A 5 5.34 -11.38 -0.64
N LYS A 6 5.44 -11.21 0.68
CA LYS A 6 6.46 -11.86 1.52
C LYS A 6 5.97 -13.17 2.12
N CYS A 7 4.87 -13.14 2.87
CA CYS A 7 4.34 -14.32 3.57
C CYS A 7 3.14 -14.98 2.87
N HIS A 8 2.66 -14.43 1.74
CA HIS A 8 1.52 -14.93 0.96
C HIS A 8 0.18 -14.99 1.72
N SER A 9 0.11 -14.35 2.89
CA SER A 9 -1.12 -14.25 3.67
C SER A 9 -2.02 -13.14 3.13
N VAL A 10 -3.32 -13.33 3.33
CA VAL A 10 -4.34 -12.31 3.06
C VAL A 10 -4.11 -11.10 3.95
N MET A 11 -4.07 -9.90 3.37
CA MET A 11 -3.88 -8.66 4.12
C MET A 11 -5.20 -8.12 4.66
N VAL A 12 -5.14 -7.42 5.80
CA VAL A 12 -6.32 -6.86 6.47
C VAL A 12 -6.43 -5.37 6.17
N CYS A 13 -7.61 -4.92 5.75
CA CYS A 13 -7.84 -3.50 5.48
C CYS A 13 -7.67 -2.67 6.77
N SER A 14 -6.78 -1.69 6.74
CA SER A 14 -6.51 -0.76 7.84
C SER A 14 -7.19 0.59 7.64
N LYS A 15 -7.46 0.99 6.39
CA LYS A 15 -8.06 2.29 6.08
C LYS A 15 -9.07 2.23 4.95
N ARG A 16 -10.20 2.89 5.18
CA ARG A 16 -11.26 3.11 4.19
C ARG A 16 -11.53 4.59 4.04
N ILE A 17 -11.98 5.01 2.86
CA ILE A 17 -12.46 6.36 2.59
C ILE A 17 -13.87 6.33 2.01
N SER A 18 -14.62 7.39 2.30
CA SER A 18 -15.91 7.67 1.67
C SER A 18 -15.86 9.11 1.17
N MET A 19 -16.05 9.32 -0.13
CA MET A 19 -15.99 10.64 -0.76
C MET A 19 -16.78 10.64 -2.08
N SER A 20 -17.60 11.67 -2.30
CA SER A 20 -18.24 12.00 -3.60
C SER A 20 -18.77 10.78 -4.39
N GLY A 21 -19.75 10.06 -3.82
CA GLY A 21 -20.37 8.91 -4.48
C GLY A 21 -19.57 7.61 -4.37
N VAL A 22 -18.42 7.61 -3.70
CA VAL A 22 -17.67 6.42 -3.31
C VAL A 22 -17.86 6.20 -1.81
N GLU A 23 -18.33 5.02 -1.42
CA GLU A 23 -18.55 4.66 -0.02
C GLU A 23 -17.66 3.49 0.40
N ASN A 24 -17.06 3.60 1.58
CA ASN A 24 -16.30 2.53 2.25
C ASN A 24 -15.20 1.90 1.39
N LYS A 25 -14.62 2.67 0.48
CA LYS A 25 -13.55 2.20 -0.39
C LYS A 25 -12.29 1.92 0.43
N GLU A 26 -11.84 0.69 0.39
CA GLU A 26 -10.57 0.28 0.99
C GLU A 26 -9.41 0.94 0.22
N ILE A 27 -8.47 1.53 0.94
CA ILE A 27 -7.31 2.22 0.35
C ILE A 27 -5.98 1.80 0.97
N GLU A 28 -6.01 1.11 2.11
CA GLU A 28 -4.82 0.63 2.79
C GLU A 28 -5.08 -0.71 3.45
N TRP A 29 -4.09 -1.59 3.37
CA TRP A 29 -4.07 -2.88 4.05
C TRP A 29 -2.71 -3.12 4.70
N ILE A 30 -2.74 -3.88 5.79
CA ILE A 30 -1.55 -4.31 6.53
C ILE A 30 -1.49 -5.83 6.58
N CYS A 31 -0.29 -6.37 6.46
CA CYS A 31 -0.04 -7.76 6.80
C CYS A 31 -0.06 -7.92 8.33
N LYS A 32 -0.61 -9.03 8.83
CA LYS A 32 -0.59 -9.35 10.26
C LYS A 32 0.63 -10.19 10.68
N ALA A 33 1.36 -10.73 9.72
CA ALA A 33 2.49 -11.63 9.97
C ALA A 33 3.86 -10.94 9.81
N ASP A 34 3.92 -9.81 9.10
CA ASP A 34 5.14 -9.06 8.82
C ASP A 34 4.85 -7.55 8.73
N SER A 35 5.88 -6.76 8.41
CA SER A 35 5.80 -5.31 8.33
C SER A 35 5.38 -4.77 6.96
N ILE A 36 4.77 -5.60 6.10
CA ILE A 36 4.32 -5.15 4.79
C ILE A 36 2.98 -4.42 4.89
N GLN A 37 2.94 -3.22 4.31
CA GLN A 37 1.74 -2.41 4.11
C GLN A 37 1.51 -2.24 2.61
N VAL A 38 0.25 -2.08 2.20
CA VAL A 38 -0.09 -1.74 0.82
C VAL A 38 -1.08 -0.58 0.80
N GLU A 39 -0.88 0.35 -0.12
CA GLU A 39 -1.75 1.50 -0.34
C GLU A 39 -2.17 1.61 -1.81
N ILE A 40 -3.39 2.07 -2.04
CA ILE A 40 -3.83 2.51 -3.36
C ILE A 40 -3.38 3.94 -3.61
N ARG A 41 -2.80 4.15 -4.80
CA ARG A 41 -2.38 5.44 -5.33
C ARG A 41 -3.05 5.67 -6.69
N HIS A 42 -3.00 6.90 -7.18
CA HIS A 42 -3.53 7.20 -8.50
C HIS A 42 -2.60 6.62 -9.59
N PRO A 43 -3.09 5.93 -10.64
CA PRO A 43 -2.23 5.29 -11.65
C PRO A 43 -1.22 6.23 -12.33
N VAL A 44 -1.54 7.52 -12.45
CA VAL A 44 -0.61 8.54 -12.97
C VAL A 44 0.71 8.63 -12.17
N GLN A 45 0.71 8.19 -10.91
CA GLN A 45 1.88 8.20 -10.04
C GLN A 45 2.85 7.04 -10.34
N TYR A 46 2.46 6.06 -11.16
CA TYR A 46 3.22 4.83 -11.41
C TYR A 46 4.67 5.08 -11.84
N VAL A 47 4.90 6.06 -12.71
CA VAL A 47 6.22 6.36 -13.28
C VAL A 47 7.14 7.07 -12.28
N TYR A 48 6.58 7.72 -11.26
CA TYR A 48 7.33 8.48 -10.26
C TYR A 48 7.72 7.63 -9.05
N ILE A 49 7.00 6.55 -8.79
CA ILE A 49 7.27 5.66 -7.66
C ILE A 49 8.28 4.60 -8.09
N LYS A 50 9.45 4.56 -7.46
CA LYS A 50 10.52 3.59 -7.78
C LYS A 50 10.59 2.51 -6.71
N ILE A 51 10.80 1.26 -7.12
CA ILE A 51 11.12 0.20 -6.16
C ILE A 51 12.44 0.58 -5.47
N GLY A 52 12.47 0.44 -4.14
CA GLY A 52 13.57 0.84 -3.29
C GLY A 52 13.54 2.30 -2.83
N SER A 53 12.60 3.14 -3.31
CA SER A 53 12.46 4.49 -2.77
C SER A 53 11.95 4.45 -1.33
N GLU A 54 12.49 5.33 -0.49
CA GLU A 54 12.12 5.43 0.92
C GLU A 54 11.49 6.79 1.19
N GLU A 55 10.45 6.79 2.02
CA GLU A 55 9.80 8.00 2.52
C GLU A 55 9.70 7.89 4.05
N GLU A 56 9.87 9.01 4.74
CA GLU A 56 9.69 9.11 6.18
C GLU A 56 8.39 9.88 6.47
N ILE A 57 7.42 9.20 7.06
CA ILE A 57 6.07 9.72 7.33
C ILE A 57 5.66 9.26 8.73
N ASP A 58 5.21 10.18 9.57
CA ASP A 58 4.71 9.91 10.93
C ASP A 58 5.66 9.07 11.80
N GLY A 59 6.97 9.33 11.72
CA GLY A 59 8.00 8.60 12.47
C GLY A 59 8.25 7.17 11.97
N LYS A 60 7.69 6.82 10.81
CA LYS A 60 7.91 5.53 10.14
C LYS A 60 8.67 5.74 8.86
N ARG A 61 9.58 4.81 8.57
CA ARG A 61 10.20 4.66 7.26
C ARG A 61 9.38 3.68 6.43
N LYS A 62 9.00 4.10 5.22
CA LYS A 62 8.30 3.28 4.24
C LYS A 62 9.19 3.09 3.02
N LYS A 63 9.60 1.86 2.76
CA LYS A 63 10.38 1.50 1.57
C LYS A 63 9.51 0.79 0.55
N VAL A 64 9.43 1.29 -0.67
CA VAL A 64 8.67 0.64 -1.76
C VAL A 64 9.35 -0.68 -2.13
N ILE A 65 8.64 -1.80 -2.03
CA ILE A 65 9.16 -3.12 -2.39
C ILE A 65 8.54 -3.68 -3.67
N GLU A 66 7.30 -3.28 -3.97
CA GLU A 66 6.57 -3.73 -5.16
C GLU A 66 5.54 -2.67 -5.54
N LYS A 67 5.22 -2.61 -6.83
CA LYS A 67 4.08 -1.85 -7.35
C LYS A 67 3.39 -2.66 -8.44
N LYS A 68 2.06 -2.64 -8.46
CA LYS A 68 1.25 -3.30 -9.50
C LYS A 68 0.03 -2.47 -9.85
N ILE A 69 -0.44 -2.62 -11.07
CA ILE A 69 -1.70 -2.03 -11.51
C ILE A 69 -2.73 -3.16 -11.62
N GLU A 70 -3.87 -3.00 -10.96
CA GLU A 70 -5.03 -3.89 -11.11
C GLU A 70 -6.25 -3.03 -11.44
N GLY A 71 -6.85 -3.27 -12.61
CA GLY A 71 -7.92 -2.42 -13.13
C GLY A 71 -7.47 -0.97 -13.28
N ALA A 72 -8.16 -0.05 -12.61
CA ALA A 72 -7.87 1.39 -12.62
C ALA A 72 -7.09 1.86 -11.38
N GLU A 73 -6.46 0.93 -10.65
CA GLU A 73 -5.84 1.22 -9.37
C GLU A 73 -4.36 0.82 -9.37
N LEU A 74 -3.54 1.66 -8.75
CA LEU A 74 -2.14 1.39 -8.51
C LEU A 74 -1.95 0.98 -7.05
N PHE A 75 -1.54 -0.26 -6.83
CA PHE A 75 -1.18 -0.79 -5.53
C PHE A 75 0.32 -0.64 -5.32
N ILE A 76 0.70 -0.01 -4.21
CA ILE A 76 2.10 0.13 -3.79
C ILE A 76 2.30 -0.62 -2.50
N PHE A 77 3.25 -1.56 -2.50
CA PHE A 77 3.64 -2.31 -1.32
C PHE A 77 4.88 -1.69 -0.70
N TYR A 78 4.84 -1.53 0.61
CA TYR A 78 5.89 -0.94 1.42
C TYR A 78 6.36 -1.94 2.47
N GLU A 79 7.66 -2.02 2.70
CA GLU A 79 8.20 -2.49 3.96
C GLU A 79 8.26 -1.31 4.92
N VAL A 80 7.66 -1.46 6.10
CA VAL A 80 7.54 -0.40 7.10
C VAL A 80 8.43 -0.71 8.29
N SER A 81 9.15 0.29 8.79
CA SER A 81 9.92 0.20 10.03
C SER A 81 9.77 1.48 10.85
N ASP A 82 9.89 1.35 12.17
CA ASP A 82 9.99 2.51 13.06
C ASP A 82 11.38 3.16 12.89
N ILE A 83 11.45 4.47 13.13
CA ILE A 83 12.68 5.29 13.08
C ILE A 83 13.25 5.47 14.47
#